data_AF-A0A8X6VY59-F1
#
_entry.id   AF-A0A8X6VY59-F1
#
_cell.length_a   1.000
_cell.length_b   1.000
_cell.length_c   1.000
_cell.angle_alpha   90.00
_cell.angle_beta   90.00
_cell.angle_gamma   90.00
#
_symmetry.space_group_name_H-M   'P 1'
#
loop_
_entity.id
_entity.type
_entity.pdbx_description
1 polymer ?
#
loop_
_entity_poly.entity_id
_entity_poly.type
_entity_poly.pdbx_seq_one_letter_code
_entity_poly.pdbx_strand_id
1 'polypeptide(L)'
;MELSRIARQSANQNNGQTSRVKSLDEIVKMVRLLTVKVPNKSDGWEYFFSSLEKAFASEMVSDELKPKVVLKGYETSPKICLENFRKAKRNSNETFSQFASRLTSMWLYYCKLREANDCESVNQLIVADKMFEMLDSETATHIGVLQGEEWYKPRDLGKQCDIFYASKGKSLR
;
A
#
# COMPACT_ATOMS: atom_id res chain seq x y z
N MET A 1 0.00 65.69 -16.01
CA MET A 1 -0.99 64.72 -15.49
C MET A 1 -0.75 63.36 -16.14
N GLU A 2 0.47 62.79 -16.11
CA GLU A 2 0.72 61.54 -16.86
C GLU A 2 2.01 60.77 -16.49
N LEU A 3 2.54 60.91 -15.26
CA LEU A 3 3.69 60.08 -14.81
C LEU A 3 3.41 59.29 -13.52
N SER A 4 2.22 59.42 -12.93
CA SER A 4 1.81 58.67 -11.73
C SER A 4 0.90 57.46 -12.01
N ARG A 5 0.63 57.16 -13.29
CA ARG A 5 -0.17 55.97 -13.68
C ARG A 5 0.66 54.73 -14.02
N ILE A 6 1.93 54.89 -14.41
CA ILE A 6 2.78 53.77 -14.84
C ILE A 6 3.39 52.99 -13.65
N ALA A 7 3.53 53.61 -12.48
CA ALA A 7 4.04 52.92 -11.28
C ALA A 7 2.98 52.14 -10.48
N ARG A 8 1.71 52.15 -10.89
CA ARG A 8 0.61 51.46 -10.20
C ARG A 8 0.10 50.20 -10.90
N GLN A 9 0.62 49.87 -12.09
CA GLN A 9 0.25 48.65 -12.82
C GLN A 9 1.23 47.48 -12.62
N SER A 10 2.40 47.70 -12.00
CA SER A 10 3.39 46.63 -11.73
C SER A 10 3.19 45.92 -10.40
N ALA A 11 2.17 46.28 -9.61
CA ALA A 11 1.96 45.76 -8.25
C ALA A 11 0.72 44.88 -8.10
N ASN A 12 0.04 44.49 -9.19
CA ASN A 12 -1.23 43.75 -9.10
C ASN A 12 -1.34 42.54 -10.04
N GLN A 13 -0.26 41.78 -10.18
CA GLN A 13 -0.29 40.39 -10.62
C GLN A 13 0.77 39.60 -9.85
N ASN A 14 0.44 39.22 -8.63
CA ASN A 14 0.92 37.98 -8.01
C ASN A 14 -0.19 37.53 -7.08
N ASN A 15 -1.34 37.24 -7.71
CA ASN A 15 -2.44 36.57 -7.08
C ASN A 15 -1.94 35.18 -6.67
N GLY A 16 -2.09 34.87 -5.38
CA GLY A 16 -1.62 33.63 -4.79
C GLY A 16 -2.20 32.40 -5.48
N GLN A 17 -1.39 31.76 -6.29
CA GLN A 17 -1.43 30.32 -6.48
C GLN A 17 -0.08 29.80 -6.02
N THR A 18 0.07 29.70 -4.70
CA THR A 18 0.97 28.69 -4.14
C THR A 18 0.33 27.36 -4.53
N SER A 19 0.70 26.84 -5.70
CA SER A 19 0.34 25.48 -6.09
C SER A 19 0.83 24.57 -4.97
N ARG A 20 -0.10 24.05 -4.17
CA ARG A 20 0.23 23.10 -3.12
C ARG A 20 0.94 21.94 -3.80
N VAL A 21 2.21 21.75 -3.48
CA VAL A 21 2.98 20.60 -3.95
C VAL A 21 2.28 19.37 -3.39
N LYS A 22 1.72 18.55 -4.28
CA LYS A 22 1.06 17.29 -3.90
C LYS A 22 2.12 16.35 -3.32
N SER A 23 1.82 15.69 -2.21
CA SER A 23 2.68 14.64 -1.67
C SER A 23 2.68 13.43 -2.61
N LEU A 24 3.70 12.56 -2.49
CA LEU A 24 3.75 11.32 -3.28
C LEU A 24 2.50 10.45 -3.04
N ASP A 25 1.98 10.41 -1.81
CA ASP A 25 0.77 9.68 -1.46
C ASP A 25 -0.49 10.23 -2.13
N GLU A 26 -0.61 11.56 -2.20
CA GLU A 26 -1.71 12.22 -2.91
C GLU A 26 -1.67 11.89 -4.40
N ILE A 27 -0.48 11.95 -5.01
CA ILE A 27 -0.28 11.60 -6.43
C ILE A 27 -0.63 10.13 -6.68
N VAL A 28 -0.11 9.21 -5.85
CA VAL A 28 -0.42 7.77 -5.94
C VAL A 28 -1.92 7.52 -5.85
N LYS A 29 -2.60 8.17 -4.90
CA LYS A 29 -4.05 8.03 -4.73
C LYS A 29 -4.82 8.51 -5.97
N MET A 30 -4.46 9.66 -6.54
CA MET A 30 -5.11 10.19 -7.73
C MET A 30 -4.84 9.32 -8.97
N VAL A 31 -3.60 8.90 -9.18
CA VAL A 31 -3.24 8.01 -10.30
C VAL A 31 -4.03 6.70 -10.18
N ARG A 32 -4.06 6.05 -9.01
CA ARG A 32 -4.81 4.81 -8.81
C ARG A 32 -6.31 4.96 -9.08
N LEU A 33 -6.89 6.11 -8.77
CA LEU A 33 -8.30 6.41 -9.04
C LEU A 33 -8.59 6.54 -10.54
N LEU A 34 -7.65 7.09 -11.29
CA LEU A 34 -7.79 7.34 -12.74
C LEU A 34 -7.41 6.13 -13.60
N THR A 35 -6.63 5.18 -13.06
CA THR A 35 -6.22 3.97 -13.77
C THR A 35 -7.23 2.84 -13.67
N VAL A 36 -7.30 2.01 -14.71
CA VAL A 36 -8.10 0.78 -14.64
C VAL A 36 -7.45 -0.27 -13.74
N LYS A 37 -8.22 -1.28 -13.33
CA LYS A 37 -7.72 -2.37 -12.48
C LYS A 37 -6.55 -3.09 -13.16
N VAL A 38 -5.58 -3.51 -12.35
CA VAL A 38 -4.45 -4.33 -12.81
C VAL A 38 -4.99 -5.62 -13.44
N PRO A 39 -4.67 -5.90 -14.71
CA PRO A 39 -5.15 -7.09 -15.41
C PRO A 39 -4.59 -8.40 -14.83
N ASN A 40 -5.38 -9.46 -14.91
CA ASN A 40 -4.95 -10.84 -14.58
C ASN A 40 -4.66 -11.70 -15.83
N LYS A 41 -4.79 -11.13 -17.03
CA LYS A 41 -4.54 -11.76 -18.33
C LYS A 41 -3.69 -10.83 -19.21
N SER A 42 -2.95 -11.40 -20.15
CA SER A 42 -2.08 -10.70 -21.11
C SER A 42 -2.81 -9.57 -21.84
N ASP A 43 -4.06 -9.82 -22.23
CA ASP A 43 -4.77 -9.02 -23.22
C ASP A 43 -5.23 -7.66 -22.66
N GLY A 44 -5.24 -7.51 -21.33
CA GLY A 44 -5.64 -6.27 -20.65
C GLY A 44 -4.49 -5.30 -20.40
N TRP A 45 -3.23 -5.71 -20.60
CA TRP A 45 -2.06 -4.91 -20.18
C TRP A 45 -1.88 -3.63 -21.00
N GLU A 46 -2.12 -3.68 -22.31
CA GLU A 46 -2.03 -2.50 -23.17
C GLU A 46 -2.99 -1.40 -22.69
N TYR A 47 -4.23 -1.78 -22.37
CA TYR A 47 -5.23 -0.84 -21.88
C TYR A 47 -4.89 -0.29 -20.49
N PHE A 48 -4.34 -1.14 -19.61
CA PHE A 48 -3.84 -0.71 -18.31
C PHE A 48 -2.75 0.36 -18.43
N PHE A 49 -1.70 0.09 -19.23
CA PHE A 49 -0.60 1.04 -19.41
C PHE A 49 -1.07 2.34 -20.09
N SER A 50 -1.97 2.27 -21.07
CA SER A 50 -2.58 3.47 -21.66
C SER A 50 -3.34 4.32 -20.63
N SER A 51 -4.09 3.68 -19.72
CA SER A 51 -4.77 4.40 -18.63
C SER A 51 -3.79 5.05 -17.65
N LEU A 52 -2.68 4.37 -17.37
CA LEU A 52 -1.62 4.84 -16.48
C LEU A 52 -0.89 6.05 -17.06
N GLU A 53 -0.56 6.02 -18.35
CA GLU A 53 0.04 7.16 -19.05
C GLU A 53 -0.90 8.38 -19.06
N LYS A 54 -2.19 8.17 -19.32
CA LYS A 54 -3.20 9.23 -19.25
C LYS A 54 -3.31 9.82 -17.84
N ALA A 55 -3.29 8.98 -16.81
CA ALA A 55 -3.31 9.42 -15.42
C ALA A 55 -2.06 10.24 -15.06
N PHE A 56 -0.87 9.81 -15.51
CA PHE A 56 0.37 10.59 -15.31
C PHE A 56 0.33 11.95 -16.01
N ALA A 57 -0.21 12.00 -17.24
CA ALA A 57 -0.37 13.26 -17.96
C ALA A 57 -1.35 14.21 -17.23
N SER A 58 -2.48 13.67 -16.74
CA SER A 58 -3.49 14.44 -16.01
C SER A 58 -2.96 15.00 -14.68
N GLU A 59 -2.17 14.21 -13.95
CA GLU A 59 -1.57 14.61 -12.67
C GLU A 59 -0.25 15.37 -12.82
N MET A 60 0.19 15.63 -14.07
CA MET A 60 1.46 16.29 -14.41
C MET A 60 2.66 15.65 -13.69
N VAL A 61 2.68 14.31 -13.62
CA VAL A 61 3.74 13.55 -12.94
C VAL A 61 5.01 13.62 -13.77
N SER A 62 6.09 14.15 -13.18
CA SER A 62 7.40 14.20 -13.83
C SER A 62 7.96 12.80 -14.09
N ASP A 63 8.79 12.65 -15.12
CA ASP A 63 9.38 11.36 -15.50
C ASP A 63 10.18 10.72 -14.36
N GLU A 64 10.85 11.52 -13.53
CA GLU A 64 11.58 11.05 -12.35
C GLU A 64 10.67 10.45 -11.25
N LEU A 65 9.41 10.90 -11.18
CA LEU A 65 8.45 10.43 -10.18
C LEU A 65 7.63 9.24 -10.66
N LYS A 66 7.47 9.04 -11.98
CA LYS A 66 6.67 7.93 -12.54
C LYS A 66 7.07 6.56 -11.96
N PRO A 67 8.36 6.16 -11.90
CA PRO A 67 8.74 4.87 -11.30
C PRO A 67 8.35 4.75 -9.83
N LYS A 68 8.50 5.82 -9.05
CA LYS A 68 8.13 5.84 -7.62
C LYS A 68 6.62 5.71 -7.43
N VAL A 69 5.82 6.36 -8.29
CA VAL A 69 4.36 6.26 -8.26
C VAL A 69 3.91 4.86 -8.66
N VAL A 70 4.52 4.24 -9.68
CA VAL A 70 4.20 2.85 -10.06
C VAL A 70 4.53 1.90 -8.91
N LEU A 71 5.74 1.98 -8.36
CA LEU A 71 6.17 1.09 -7.28
C LEU A 71 5.24 1.23 -6.07
N LYS A 72 5.00 2.47 -5.59
CA LYS A 72 4.16 2.70 -4.42
C LYS A 72 2.67 2.44 -4.67
N GLY A 73 2.18 2.73 -5.88
CA GLY A 73 0.77 2.58 -6.23
C GLY A 73 0.33 1.15 -6.50
N TYR A 74 1.27 0.31 -6.91
CA TYR A 74 1.03 -1.10 -7.23
C TYR A 74 1.90 -2.04 -6.40
N GLU A 75 2.44 -1.54 -5.27
CA GLU A 75 3.14 -2.35 -4.28
C GLU A 75 2.21 -3.46 -3.79
N THR A 76 2.73 -4.68 -3.76
CA THR A 76 1.97 -5.85 -3.30
C THR A 76 1.61 -5.64 -1.83
N SER A 77 0.33 -5.79 -1.47
CA SER A 77 -0.06 -5.63 -0.07
C SER A 77 0.65 -6.66 0.80
N PRO A 78 0.95 -6.34 2.07
CA PRO A 78 1.74 -7.24 2.91
C PRO A 78 1.05 -8.61 3.11
N LYS A 79 -0.29 -8.62 3.10
CA LYS A 79 -1.09 -9.86 3.13
C LYS A 79 -0.79 -10.77 1.94
N ILE A 80 -0.74 -10.22 0.72
CA ILE A 80 -0.42 -10.99 -0.48
C ILE A 80 1.03 -11.47 -0.46
N CYS A 81 1.98 -10.68 0.08
CA CYS A 81 3.36 -11.12 0.29
C CYS A 81 3.43 -12.36 1.20
N LEU A 82 2.73 -12.33 2.34
CA LEU A 82 2.66 -13.46 3.27
C LEU A 82 2.00 -14.69 2.63
N GLU A 83 0.90 -14.50 1.90
CA GLU A 83 0.24 -15.59 1.18
C GLU A 83 1.15 -16.22 0.12
N ASN A 84 1.87 -15.39 -0.64
CA ASN A 84 2.83 -15.86 -1.63
C ASN A 84 3.96 -16.67 -0.97
N PHE A 85 4.49 -16.20 0.17
CA PHE A 85 5.50 -16.93 0.94
C PHE A 85 4.98 -18.31 1.40
N ARG A 86 3.78 -18.35 1.98
CA ARG A 86 3.16 -19.60 2.48
C ARG A 86 2.84 -20.59 1.36
N LYS A 87 2.42 -20.10 0.19
CA LYS A 87 2.06 -20.92 -0.98
C LYS A 87 3.27 -21.28 -1.86
N ALA A 88 4.43 -20.68 -1.62
CA ALA A 88 5.61 -20.86 -2.45
C ALA A 88 6.03 -22.34 -2.48
N LYS A 89 6.20 -22.86 -3.70
CA LYS A 89 6.77 -24.19 -3.96
C LYS A 89 8.08 -24.04 -4.70
N ARG A 90 8.95 -25.06 -4.60
CA ARG A 90 10.18 -25.12 -5.40
C ARG A 90 9.80 -25.23 -6.89
N ASN A 91 10.42 -24.40 -7.71
CA ASN A 91 10.30 -24.48 -9.16
C ASN A 91 11.13 -25.66 -9.70
N SER A 92 10.73 -26.20 -10.85
CA SER A 92 11.46 -27.30 -11.48
C SER A 92 12.89 -26.92 -11.88
N ASN A 93 13.13 -25.64 -12.19
CA ASN A 93 14.38 -25.10 -12.72
C ASN A 93 15.31 -24.46 -11.66
N GLU A 94 14.97 -24.51 -10.36
CA GLU A 94 15.81 -23.94 -9.30
C GLU A 94 16.37 -25.02 -8.36
N THR A 95 17.57 -24.82 -7.81
CA THR A 95 18.13 -25.67 -6.75
C THR A 95 17.46 -25.37 -5.40
N PHE A 96 17.61 -26.27 -4.42
CA PHE A 96 17.10 -25.99 -3.07
C PHE A 96 17.76 -24.77 -2.42
N SER A 97 19.04 -24.49 -2.70
CA SER A 97 19.71 -23.28 -2.22
C SER A 97 19.12 -22.01 -2.83
N GLN A 98 18.78 -22.03 -4.12
CA GLN A 98 18.07 -20.94 -4.77
C GLN A 98 16.66 -20.76 -4.20
N PHE A 99 15.94 -21.86 -3.96
CA PHE A 99 14.63 -21.84 -3.33
C PHE A 99 14.67 -21.23 -1.92
N ALA A 100 15.64 -21.65 -1.10
CA ALA A 100 15.86 -21.08 0.24
C ALA A 100 16.14 -19.58 0.16
N SER A 101 17.03 -19.15 -0.75
CA SER A 101 17.33 -17.73 -0.96
C SER A 101 16.09 -16.92 -1.35
N ARG A 102 15.22 -17.50 -2.21
CA ARG A 102 13.96 -16.90 -2.63
C ARG A 102 12.96 -16.80 -1.48
N LEU A 103 12.76 -17.87 -0.71
CA LEU A 103 11.90 -17.86 0.48
C LEU A 103 12.36 -16.83 1.50
N THR A 104 13.67 -16.77 1.79
CA THR A 104 14.26 -15.76 2.68
C THR A 104 13.97 -14.35 2.18
N SER A 105 14.16 -14.08 0.89
CA SER A 105 13.88 -12.76 0.31
C SER A 105 12.39 -12.39 0.42
N MET A 106 11.49 -13.35 0.18
CA MET A 106 10.04 -13.13 0.33
C MET A 106 9.66 -12.80 1.77
N TRP A 107 10.23 -13.52 2.74
CA TRP A 107 10.00 -13.28 4.17
C TRP A 107 10.56 -11.94 4.63
N LEU A 108 11.82 -11.62 4.28
CA LEU A 108 12.44 -10.35 4.65
C LEU A 108 11.69 -9.16 4.04
N TYR A 109 11.18 -9.29 2.82
CA TYR A 109 10.35 -8.26 2.21
C TYR A 109 9.02 -8.08 2.97
N TYR A 110 8.38 -9.16 3.38
CA TYR A 110 7.18 -9.10 4.23
C TYR A 110 7.46 -8.40 5.57
N CYS A 111 8.55 -8.78 6.26
CA CYS A 111 8.97 -8.12 7.51
C CYS A 111 9.23 -6.63 7.30
N LYS A 112 9.88 -6.25 6.20
CA LYS A 112 10.12 -4.84 5.84
C LYS A 112 8.82 -4.06 5.69
N LEU A 113 7.82 -4.60 4.98
CA LEU A 113 6.52 -3.95 4.82
C LEU A 113 5.74 -3.82 6.14
N ARG A 114 6.02 -4.69 7.12
CA ARG A 114 5.44 -4.68 8.46
C ARG A 114 6.27 -3.90 9.48
N GLU A 115 7.39 -3.32 9.03
CA GLU A 115 8.36 -2.63 9.87
C GLU A 115 8.88 -3.50 11.05
N ALA A 116 8.91 -4.82 10.87
CA ALA A 116 9.39 -5.78 11.86
C ALA A 116 10.91 -5.96 11.71
N ASN A 117 11.66 -5.08 12.40
CA ASN A 117 13.11 -4.93 12.22
C ASN A 117 13.97 -5.61 13.30
N ASP A 118 13.35 -6.17 14.33
CA ASP A 118 14.03 -6.84 15.44
C ASP A 118 13.37 -8.18 15.79
N CYS A 119 14.08 -9.02 16.54
CA CYS A 119 13.61 -10.36 16.90
C CYS A 119 12.25 -10.36 17.62
N GLU A 120 12.02 -9.39 18.50
CA GLU A 120 10.77 -9.29 19.25
C GLU A 120 9.60 -8.92 18.33
N SER A 121 9.80 -7.94 17.44
CA SER A 121 8.80 -7.54 16.45
C SER A 121 8.44 -8.68 15.49
N VAL A 122 9.42 -9.49 15.08
CA VAL A 122 9.20 -10.67 14.23
C VAL A 122 8.42 -11.75 14.98
N ASN A 123 8.75 -12.02 16.25
CA ASN A 123 7.99 -12.98 17.06
C ASN A 123 6.53 -12.54 17.23
N GLN A 124 6.30 -11.26 17.55
CA GLN A 124 4.96 -10.69 17.66
C GLN A 124 4.19 -10.78 16.35
N LEU A 125 4.86 -10.52 15.21
CA LEU A 125 4.26 -10.60 13.88
C LEU A 125 3.79 -12.03 13.56
N ILE A 126 4.64 -13.03 13.81
CA ILE A 126 4.29 -14.45 13.59
C ILE A 126 3.06 -14.85 14.41
N VAL A 127 3.02 -14.46 15.69
CA VAL A 127 1.89 -14.77 16.58
C VAL A 127 0.62 -14.06 16.10
N ALA A 128 0.72 -12.77 15.76
CA ALA A 128 -0.42 -11.98 15.26
C ALA A 128 -0.99 -12.56 13.97
N ASP A 129 -0.13 -12.92 13.01
CA ASP A 129 -0.54 -13.55 11.76
C ASP A 129 -1.23 -14.90 11.99
N LYS A 130 -0.75 -15.68 12.96
CA LYS A 130 -1.39 -16.95 13.31
C LYS A 130 -2.75 -16.75 13.97
N MET A 131 -2.88 -15.76 14.87
CA MET A 131 -4.17 -15.39 15.47
C MET A 131 -5.16 -14.92 14.39
N PHE A 132 -4.71 -14.06 13.48
CA PHE A 132 -5.54 -13.52 12.41
C PHE A 132 -6.04 -14.61 11.46
N GLU A 133 -5.21 -15.61 11.14
CA GLU A 133 -5.59 -16.77 10.32
C GLU A 133 -6.70 -17.63 10.95
N MET A 134 -6.82 -17.64 12.28
CA MET A 134 -7.85 -18.40 12.99
C MET A 134 -9.21 -17.70 13.05
N LEU A 135 -9.29 -16.43 12.65
CA LEU A 135 -10.53 -15.67 12.71
C LEU A 135 -11.52 -16.14 11.64
N ASP A 136 -12.81 -16.13 11.99
CA ASP A 136 -13.87 -16.32 11.00
C ASP A 136 -13.91 -15.15 10.00
N SER A 137 -14.53 -15.37 8.84
CA SER A 137 -14.57 -14.39 7.74
C SER A 137 -15.11 -13.01 8.16
N GLU A 138 -16.13 -12.96 9.02
CA GLU A 138 -16.71 -11.71 9.48
C GLU A 138 -15.73 -10.96 10.38
N THR A 139 -15.16 -11.65 11.36
CA THR A 139 -14.21 -11.08 12.32
C THR A 139 -12.92 -10.63 11.61
N ALA A 140 -12.36 -11.46 10.72
CA ALA A 140 -11.19 -11.12 9.93
C ALA A 140 -11.42 -9.88 9.04
N THR A 141 -12.62 -9.73 8.48
CA THR A 141 -12.99 -8.54 7.70
C THR A 141 -13.04 -7.30 8.58
N HIS A 142 -13.69 -7.37 9.74
CA HIS A 142 -13.79 -6.25 10.67
C HIS A 142 -12.42 -5.79 11.18
N ILE A 143 -11.62 -6.74 11.70
CA ILE A 143 -10.26 -6.44 12.21
C ILE A 143 -9.36 -5.95 11.07
N GLY A 144 -9.48 -6.52 9.87
CA GLY A 144 -8.74 -6.09 8.69
C GLY A 144 -8.99 -4.62 8.33
N VAL A 145 -10.23 -4.13 8.49
CA VAL A 145 -10.56 -2.72 8.29
C VAL A 145 -9.93 -1.84 9.38
N LEU A 146 -9.93 -2.28 10.64
CA LEU A 146 -9.38 -1.51 11.76
C LEU A 146 -7.86 -1.34 11.69
N GLN A 147 -7.14 -2.39 11.32
CA GLN A 147 -5.67 -2.34 11.25
C GLN A 147 -5.14 -1.63 10.00
N GLY A 148 -5.93 -1.57 8.91
CA GLY A 148 -5.55 -0.86 7.68
C GLY A 148 -4.25 -1.41 7.06
N GLU A 149 -3.28 -0.51 6.84
CA GLU A 149 -1.93 -0.87 6.33
C GLU A 149 -1.01 -1.39 7.46
N GLU A 150 -1.31 -1.04 8.71
CA GLU A 150 -0.58 -1.50 9.90
C GLU A 150 -1.03 -2.92 10.34
N TRP A 151 -0.46 -3.38 11.46
CA TRP A 151 -0.83 -4.66 12.06
C TRP A 151 -0.88 -4.53 13.58
N TYR A 152 -1.85 -5.22 14.19
CA TYR A 152 -1.93 -5.28 15.65
C TYR A 152 -0.94 -6.30 16.22
N LYS A 153 -0.21 -5.88 17.24
CA LYS A 153 0.53 -6.81 18.10
C LYS A 153 -0.45 -7.81 18.75
N PRO A 154 0.00 -9.02 19.12
CA PRO A 154 -0.88 -10.08 19.63
C PRO A 154 -1.83 -9.64 20.75
N ARG A 155 -1.31 -8.85 21.70
CA ARG A 155 -2.11 -8.32 22.82
C ARG A 155 -3.26 -7.45 22.35
N ASP A 156 -3.00 -6.52 21.44
CA ASP A 156 -4.00 -5.56 20.99
C ASP A 156 -4.95 -6.18 19.98
N LEU A 157 -4.46 -7.12 19.15
CA LEU A 157 -5.29 -7.95 18.29
C LEU A 157 -6.32 -8.73 19.11
N GLY A 158 -5.88 -9.39 20.19
CA GLY A 158 -6.78 -10.10 21.10
C GLY A 158 -7.87 -9.20 21.67
N LYS A 159 -7.49 -8.01 22.17
CA LYS A 159 -8.47 -7.03 22.69
C LYS A 159 -9.49 -6.61 21.63
N GLN A 160 -9.07 -6.33 20.40
CA GLN A 160 -9.99 -5.92 19.34
C GLN A 160 -10.96 -7.05 18.97
N CYS A 161 -10.48 -8.30 18.93
CA CYS A 161 -11.33 -9.47 18.76
C CYS A 161 -12.36 -9.60 19.89
N ASP A 162 -11.94 -9.46 21.14
CA ASP A 162 -12.83 -9.55 22.32
C ASP A 162 -13.91 -8.47 22.28
N ILE A 163 -13.55 -7.23 21.93
CA ILE A 163 -14.50 -6.11 21.77
C ILE A 163 -15.54 -6.44 20.69
N PHE A 164 -15.08 -6.93 19.54
CA PHE A 164 -15.98 -7.29 18.45
C PHE A 164 -16.92 -8.43 18.84
N TYR A 165 -16.40 -9.48 19.49
CA TYR A 165 -17.21 -10.61 19.96
C TYR A 165 -18.26 -10.19 20.99
N ALA A 166 -17.88 -9.35 21.96
CA ALA A 166 -18.81 -8.77 22.93
C ALA A 166 -19.92 -7.96 22.24
N SER A 167 -19.58 -7.16 21.22
CA SER A 167 -20.56 -6.36 20.47
C SER A 167 -21.55 -7.19 19.66
N LYS A 168 -21.18 -8.41 19.28
CA LYS A 168 -21.97 -9.33 18.45
C LYS A 168 -22.72 -10.39 19.25
N GLY A 169 -22.52 -10.45 20.57
CA GLY A 169 -23.03 -11.56 21.40
C GLY A 169 -22.44 -12.92 21.04
N LYS A 170 -21.28 -12.95 20.35
CA LYS A 170 -20.56 -14.19 20.04
C LYS A 170 -19.94 -14.72 21.33
N SER A 171 -20.13 -16.00 21.63
CA SER A 171 -19.52 -16.64 22.81
C SER A 171 -17.99 -16.72 22.62
N LEU A 172 -17.23 -16.37 23.67
CA LEU A 172 -15.77 -16.46 23.73
C LEU A 172 -15.26 -17.92 23.84
N ARG A 173 -16.02 -18.91 23.34
CA ARG A 173 -15.74 -20.34 23.51
C ARG A 173 -15.30 -20.98 22.21
#